data_AF-A0A449AEE2-F1
#
_entry.id   AF-A0A449AEE2-F1
#
_cell.length_a   1.000
_cell.length_b   1.000
_cell.length_c   1.000
_cell.angle_alpha   90.00
_cell.angle_beta   90.00
_cell.angle_gamma   90.00
#
_symmetry.space_group_name_H-M   'P 1'
#
loop_
_entity.id
_entity.type
_entity.pdbx_description
1 polymer ?
#
loop_
_entity_poly.entity_id
_entity_poly.type
_entity_poly.pdbx_seq_one_letter_code
_entity_poly.pdbx_strand_id
1 'polypeptide(L)'
;MRYQGKNLAALDMNNKRIMFPYNSDVVLVHSSDDNLYFKYNYKKYFAKEPNGKYLSATEMWALEKGVDYSIPAVGKLAFIYKQTNSFFKTLELYISKFNSVFGNVQGNNLEANNIMAEYLEILHTLHRSINDEIKTDAY
;
A
#
# COMPACT_ATOMS: atom_id res chain seq x y z
N MET A 1 -4.84 9.80 -6.50
CA MET A 1 -3.42 10.18 -6.67
C MET A 1 -3.00 11.03 -5.48
N ARG A 2 -1.81 10.85 -4.90
CA ARG A 2 -1.32 11.75 -3.84
C ARG A 2 -0.56 12.92 -4.47
N TYR A 3 -0.95 14.15 -4.17
CA TYR A 3 -0.31 15.37 -4.67
C TYR A 3 -0.27 16.41 -3.54
N GLN A 4 0.92 16.96 -3.26
CA GLN A 4 1.14 17.93 -2.17
C GLN A 4 0.51 17.50 -0.83
N GLY A 5 0.68 16.22 -0.46
CA GLY A 5 0.15 15.67 0.78
C GLY A 5 -1.34 15.27 0.74
N LYS A 6 -2.10 15.72 -0.26
CA LYS A 6 -3.54 15.45 -0.42
C LYS A 6 -3.82 14.25 -1.31
N ASN A 7 -4.90 13.52 -1.04
CA ASN A 7 -5.37 12.42 -1.88
C ASN A 7 -6.47 12.93 -2.83
N LEU A 8 -6.09 13.15 -4.09
CA LEU A 8 -7.00 13.68 -5.11
C LEU A 8 -7.75 12.55 -5.84
N ALA A 9 -9.03 12.80 -6.10
CA ALA A 9 -9.91 12.00 -6.95
C ALA A 9 -10.46 12.85 -8.12
N ALA A 10 -10.77 12.20 -9.23
CA ALA A 10 -11.39 12.84 -10.38
C ALA A 10 -12.90 12.97 -10.18
N LEU A 11 -13.42 14.18 -10.35
CA LEU A 11 -14.84 14.52 -10.21
C LEU A 11 -15.35 15.22 -11.47
N ASP A 12 -16.59 14.95 -11.86
CA ASP A 12 -17.26 15.72 -12.91
C ASP A 12 -17.76 17.09 -12.39
N MET A 13 -18.44 17.84 -13.26
CA MET A 13 -19.04 19.13 -12.92
C MET A 13 -20.10 19.07 -11.81
N ASN A 14 -20.69 17.89 -11.56
CA ASN A 14 -21.69 17.65 -10.53
C ASN A 14 -21.07 17.05 -9.25
N ASN A 15 -19.74 17.10 -9.13
CA ASN A 15 -18.98 16.55 -8.01
C ASN A 15 -19.11 15.02 -7.86
N LYS A 16 -19.50 14.32 -8.93
CA LYS A 16 -19.59 12.85 -8.95
C LYS A 16 -18.22 12.25 -9.31
N ARG A 17 -17.83 11.20 -8.60
CA ARG A 17 -16.55 10.52 -8.80
C ARG A 17 -16.50 9.81 -10.16
N ILE A 18 -15.40 10.04 -10.87
CA ILE A 18 -15.06 9.39 -12.13
C ILE A 18 -14.02 8.32 -11.87
N MET A 19 -14.32 7.10 -12.31
CA MET A 19 -13.39 5.99 -12.31
C MET A 19 -12.89 5.82 -13.74
N PHE A 20 -11.58 5.87 -13.92
CA PHE A 20 -10.98 5.62 -15.23
C PHE A 20 -10.75 4.12 -15.42
N PRO A 21 -10.81 3.61 -16.65
CA PRO A 21 -10.43 2.23 -16.95
C PRO A 21 -9.02 1.89 -16.46
N TYR A 22 -8.78 0.63 -16.11
CA TYR A 22 -7.44 0.18 -15.75
C TYR A 22 -6.44 0.46 -16.89
N ASN A 23 -5.23 0.93 -16.57
CA ASN A 23 -4.20 1.38 -17.51
C ASN A 23 -4.60 2.55 -18.45
N SER A 24 -5.57 3.37 -18.06
CA SER A 24 -5.87 4.63 -18.74
C SER A 24 -4.74 5.65 -18.59
N ASP A 25 -4.37 6.31 -19.69
CA ASP A 25 -3.45 7.46 -19.67
C ASP A 25 -4.14 8.70 -19.09
N VAL A 26 -3.99 8.85 -17.77
CA VAL A 26 -4.59 9.93 -16.98
C VAL A 26 -3.48 10.78 -16.43
N VAL A 27 -3.49 12.06 -16.78
CA VAL A 27 -2.47 13.03 -16.33
C VAL A 27 -3.08 14.08 -15.43
N LEU A 28 -2.36 14.48 -14.38
CA LEU A 28 -2.73 15.60 -13.53
C LEU A 28 -2.16 16.90 -14.12
N VAL A 29 -2.99 17.91 -14.33
CA VAL A 29 -2.62 19.18 -14.94
C VAL A 29 -3.03 20.36 -14.06
N HIS A 30 -2.16 21.38 -14.01
CA HIS A 30 -2.51 22.72 -13.52
C HIS A 30 -3.12 23.50 -14.67
N SER A 31 -4.25 24.15 -14.40
CA SER A 31 -4.95 24.95 -15.37
C SER A 31 -4.83 26.44 -15.00
N SER A 32 -5.09 27.33 -15.95
CA SER A 32 -4.90 28.78 -15.79
C SER A 32 -5.88 29.45 -14.80
N ASP A 33 -6.88 28.70 -14.35
CA ASP A 33 -7.87 29.08 -13.35
C ASP A 33 -7.48 28.60 -11.93
N ASP A 34 -6.19 28.32 -11.71
CA ASP A 34 -5.60 27.81 -10.46
C ASP A 34 -6.19 26.49 -9.93
N ASN A 35 -7.01 25.82 -10.73
CA ASN A 35 -7.57 24.52 -10.41
C ASN A 35 -6.70 23.38 -10.94
N LEU A 36 -6.75 22.26 -10.21
CA LEU A 36 -6.16 21.00 -10.63
C LEU A 36 -7.20 20.16 -11.38
N TYR A 37 -6.75 19.51 -12.46
CA TYR A 37 -7.60 18.60 -13.24
C TYR A 37 -6.89 17.29 -13.54
N PHE A 38 -7.65 16.20 -13.55
CA PHE A 38 -7.28 14.99 -14.27
C PHE A 38 -7.71 15.13 -15.72
N LYS A 39 -6.79 14.96 -16.66
CA LYS A 39 -7.07 14.92 -18.10
C LYS A 39 -7.07 13.47 -18.58
N TYR A 40 -8.14 13.07 -19.25
CA TYR A 40 -8.30 11.75 -19.85
C TYR A 40 -9.12 11.89 -21.14
N ASN A 41 -8.67 11.29 -22.24
CA ASN A 41 -9.32 11.39 -23.56
C ASN A 41 -9.74 12.82 -23.93
N TYR A 42 -8.83 13.78 -23.76
CA TYR A 42 -9.03 15.22 -24.01
C TYR A 42 -10.08 15.92 -23.14
N LYS A 43 -10.74 15.21 -22.22
CA LYS A 43 -11.65 15.78 -21.23
C LYS A 43 -10.92 16.10 -19.93
N LYS A 44 -11.35 17.17 -19.27
CA LYS A 44 -10.87 17.57 -17.93
C LYS A 44 -11.90 17.20 -16.87
N TYR A 45 -11.42 16.67 -15.75
CA TYR A 45 -12.19 16.32 -14.56
C TYR A 45 -11.56 17.01 -13.37
N PHE A 46 -12.34 17.62 -12.47
CA PHE A 46 -11.81 18.30 -11.30
C PHE A 46 -11.00 17.32 -10.44
N ALA A 47 -9.79 17.71 -10.04
CA ALA A 47 -8.97 16.94 -9.10
C ALA A 47 -9.11 17.55 -7.72
N LYS A 48 -10.02 16.98 -6.92
CA LYS A 48 -10.33 17.46 -5.57
C LYS A 48 -10.18 16.31 -4.58
N GLU A 49 -10.05 16.65 -3.30
CA GLU A 49 -10.22 15.65 -2.24
C GLU A 49 -11.69 15.18 -2.27
N PRO A 50 -11.96 13.86 -2.30
CA PRO A 50 -13.31 13.35 -2.25
C PRO A 50 -14.00 13.76 -0.94
N ASN A 51 -15.24 14.27 -1.06
CA ASN A 51 -16.11 14.50 0.08
C ASN A 51 -16.68 13.15 0.53
N GLY A 52 -16.00 12.48 1.46
CA GLY A 52 -16.41 11.19 2.00
C GLY A 52 -15.31 10.54 2.83
N LYS A 53 -15.69 9.60 3.69
CA LYS A 53 -14.71 8.80 4.43
C LYS A 53 -13.92 7.96 3.42
N TYR A 54 -12.60 8.08 3.43
CA TYR A 54 -11.75 7.16 2.69
C TYR A 54 -11.99 5.74 3.21
N LEU A 55 -12.09 4.77 2.29
CA LEU A 55 -12.04 3.38 2.66
C LEU A 55 -10.74 3.12 3.42
N SER A 56 -10.84 2.45 4.55
CA SER A 56 -9.70 1.90 5.28
C SER A 56 -8.95 0.90 4.40
N ALA A 57 -7.71 0.57 4.78
CA ALA A 57 -6.93 -0.44 4.08
C ALA A 57 -7.66 -1.79 4.00
N THR A 58 -8.40 -2.15 5.04
CA THR A 58 -9.22 -3.36 5.10
C THR A 58 -10.39 -3.30 4.12
N GLU A 59 -11.13 -2.19 4.09
CA GLU A 59 -12.25 -2.02 3.16
C GLU A 59 -11.78 -2.05 1.70
N MET A 60 -10.63 -1.44 1.40
CA MET A 60 -10.03 -1.51 0.06
C MET A 60 -9.62 -2.93 -0.29
N TRP A 61 -8.95 -3.65 0.62
CA TRP A 61 -8.56 -5.05 0.41
C TRP A 61 -9.77 -5.97 0.20
N ALA A 62 -10.82 -5.79 1.02
CA ALA A 62 -12.05 -6.57 0.92
C ALA A 62 -12.72 -6.37 -0.44
N LEU A 63 -12.79 -5.11 -0.90
CA LEU A 63 -13.29 -4.76 -2.22
C LEU A 63 -12.47 -5.39 -3.35
N GLU A 64 -11.13 -5.34 -3.27
CA GLU A 64 -10.22 -5.95 -4.25
C GLU A 64 -10.38 -7.48 -4.33
N LYS A 65 -10.68 -8.13 -3.20
CA LYS A 65 -10.87 -9.58 -3.11
C LYS A 65 -12.31 -10.02 -3.32
N GLY A 66 -13.25 -9.09 -3.47
CA GLY A 66 -14.68 -9.39 -3.63
C GLY A 66 -15.30 -10.05 -2.39
N VAL A 67 -14.79 -9.73 -1.19
CA VAL A 67 -15.28 -10.27 0.08
C VAL A 67 -16.02 -9.19 0.88
N ASP A 68 -16.99 -9.62 1.69
CA ASP A 68 -17.80 -8.70 2.50
C ASP A 68 -17.02 -8.23 3.75
N TYR A 69 -16.65 -6.95 3.77
CA TYR A 69 -15.97 -6.31 4.90
C TYR A 69 -16.76 -6.36 6.21
N SER A 70 -18.09 -6.50 6.17
CA SER A 70 -18.91 -6.56 7.38
C SER A 70 -18.65 -7.81 8.22
N ILE A 71 -18.06 -8.85 7.63
CA ILE A 71 -17.68 -10.08 8.33
C ILE A 71 -16.41 -9.80 9.16
N PRO A 72 -16.44 -9.93 10.51
CA PRO A 72 -15.29 -9.61 11.37
C PRO A 72 -13.98 -10.31 10.97
N ALA A 73 -14.08 -11.57 10.53
CA ALA A 73 -12.93 -12.35 10.08
C ALA A 73 -12.19 -11.74 8.86
N VAL A 74 -12.89 -10.98 8.00
CA VAL A 74 -12.30 -10.30 6.84
C VAL A 74 -11.29 -9.23 7.28
N GLY A 75 -11.55 -8.57 8.41
CA GLY A 75 -10.61 -7.64 9.03
C GLY A 75 -9.27 -8.30 9.35
N LYS A 76 -9.32 -9.45 10.02
CA LYS A 76 -8.13 -10.22 10.42
C LYS A 76 -7.37 -10.75 9.21
N LEU A 77 -8.09 -11.26 8.20
CA LEU A 77 -7.48 -11.74 6.96
C LEU A 77 -6.75 -10.61 6.22
N ALA A 78 -7.37 -9.43 6.11
CA ALA A 78 -6.75 -8.27 5.47
C ALA A 78 -5.49 -7.82 6.22
N PHE A 79 -5.53 -7.82 7.56
CA PHE A 79 -4.37 -7.50 8.38
C PHE A 79 -3.22 -8.49 8.16
N ILE A 80 -3.50 -9.79 8.28
CA ILE A 80 -2.49 -10.85 8.08
C ILE A 80 -1.89 -10.73 6.69
N TYR A 81 -2.72 -10.58 5.65
CA TYR A 81 -2.26 -10.41 4.28
C TYR A 81 -1.30 -9.21 4.13
N LYS A 82 -1.66 -8.07 4.72
CA LYS A 82 -0.83 -6.86 4.67
C LYS A 82 0.53 -7.09 5.36
N GLN A 83 0.53 -7.70 6.54
CA GLN A 83 1.77 -7.98 7.28
C GLN A 83 2.67 -8.95 6.52
N THR A 84 2.11 -10.03 5.98
CA THR A 84 2.85 -11.01 5.19
C THR A 84 3.42 -10.40 3.91
N ASN A 85 2.66 -9.59 3.18
CA ASN A 85 3.18 -8.89 1.98
C ASN A 85 4.27 -7.87 2.32
N SER A 86 4.12 -7.13 3.43
CA SER A 86 5.16 -6.21 3.89
C SER A 86 6.45 -6.96 4.22
N PHE A 87 6.32 -8.10 4.90
CA PHE A 87 7.44 -8.96 5.22
C PHE A 87 8.16 -9.48 3.98
N PHE A 88 7.44 -9.99 2.97
CA PHE A 88 8.08 -10.49 1.75
C PHE A 88 8.87 -9.41 1.01
N LYS A 89 8.35 -8.18 0.93
CA LYS A 89 9.10 -7.04 0.35
C LYS A 89 10.38 -6.72 1.14
N THR A 90 10.29 -6.78 2.47
CA THR A 90 11.48 -6.60 3.32
C THR A 90 12.47 -7.74 3.11
N LEU A 91 12.01 -8.97 2.99
CA LEU A 91 12.85 -10.14 2.68
C LEU A 91 13.60 -9.96 1.35
N GLU A 92 12.92 -9.53 0.29
CA GLU A 92 13.55 -9.26 -1.01
C GLU A 92 14.67 -8.21 -0.91
N LEU A 93 14.44 -7.13 -0.15
CA LEU A 93 15.46 -6.10 0.11
C LEU A 93 16.67 -6.65 0.86
N TYR A 94 16.44 -7.47 1.89
CA TYR A 94 17.50 -8.06 2.69
C TYR A 94 18.29 -9.12 1.92
N ILE A 95 17.64 -9.96 1.11
CA ILE A 95 18.31 -10.91 0.21
C ILE A 95 19.21 -10.15 -0.78
N SER A 96 18.71 -9.05 -1.35
CA SER A 96 19.51 -8.19 -2.24
C SER A 96 20.75 -7.61 -1.53
N LYS A 97 20.56 -7.06 -0.32
CA LYS A 97 21.65 -6.52 0.51
C LYS A 97 22.67 -7.61 0.88
N PHE A 98 22.21 -8.79 1.29
CA PHE A 98 23.07 -9.91 1.61
C PHE A 98 23.90 -10.37 0.39
N ASN A 99 23.25 -10.53 -0.76
CA ASN A 99 23.92 -10.90 -2.01
C ASN A 99 24.95 -9.85 -2.45
N SER A 100 24.72 -8.55 -2.23
CA SER A 100 25.72 -7.51 -2.52
C SER A 100 26.96 -7.57 -1.62
N VAL A 101 26.83 -8.01 -0.37
CA VAL A 101 27.96 -8.17 0.56
C VAL A 101 28.76 -9.42 0.21
N PHE A 102 28.08 -10.53 -0.14
CA PHE A 102 28.73 -11.78 -0.55
C PHE A 102 29.33 -11.75 -1.96
N GLY A 103 28.74 -10.98 -2.90
CA GLY A 103 29.26 -10.81 -4.25
C GLY A 103 30.57 -10.02 -4.31
N ASN A 104 30.89 -9.25 -3.26
CA ASN A 104 32.20 -8.67 -3.06
C ASN A 104 33.10 -9.72 -2.38
N VAL A 105 34.17 -10.14 -3.05
CA VAL A 105 35.08 -11.24 -2.67
C VAL A 105 35.84 -11.01 -1.32
N GLN A 106 35.49 -9.96 -0.57
CA GLN A 106 35.97 -9.62 0.77
C GLN A 106 34.84 -9.35 1.78
N GLY A 107 33.61 -9.84 1.53
CA GLY A 107 32.47 -9.64 2.43
C GLY A 107 32.84 -9.97 3.88
N ASN A 108 32.86 -8.96 4.74
CA ASN A 108 33.22 -9.12 6.15
C ASN A 108 32.13 -9.98 6.82
N ASN A 109 32.50 -11.13 7.36
CA ASN A 109 31.58 -12.05 8.07
C ASN A 109 30.74 -11.32 9.13
N LEU A 110 31.25 -10.22 9.70
CA LEU A 110 30.53 -9.39 10.66
C LEU A 110 29.31 -8.66 10.04
N GLU A 111 29.45 -8.13 8.82
CA GLU A 111 28.38 -7.38 8.15
C GLU A 111 27.25 -8.30 7.71
N ALA A 112 27.60 -9.49 7.18
CA ALA A 112 26.64 -10.54 6.89
C ALA A 112 25.87 -11.00 8.14
N ASN A 113 26.56 -11.17 9.27
CA ASN A 113 25.93 -11.55 10.54
C ASN A 113 24.98 -10.46 11.08
N ASN A 114 25.35 -9.18 10.94
CA ASN A 114 24.48 -8.06 11.33
C ASN A 114 23.20 -8.02 10.49
N ILE A 115 23.32 -8.20 9.16
CA ILE A 115 22.16 -8.29 8.25
C ILE A 115 21.24 -9.44 8.64
N MET A 116 21.80 -10.61 9.00
CA MET A 116 21.02 -11.77 9.42
C MET A 116 20.33 -11.55 10.78
N ALA A 117 21.00 -10.88 11.73
CA ALA A 117 20.43 -10.55 13.03
C ALA A 117 19.25 -9.59 12.92
N GLU A 118 19.38 -8.52 12.11
CA GLU A 118 18.28 -7.60 11.80
C GLU A 118 17.08 -8.33 11.18
N TYR A 119 17.35 -9.27 10.26
CA TYR A 119 16.30 -10.07 9.63
C TYR A 119 15.56 -10.97 10.63
N LEU A 120 16.27 -11.63 11.55
CA LEU A 120 15.66 -12.45 12.61
C LEU A 120 14.75 -11.62 13.53
N GLU A 121 15.12 -10.38 13.82
CA GLU A 121 14.28 -9.48 14.62
C GLU A 121 12.98 -9.09 13.90
N ILE A 122 13.04 -8.84 12.59
CA ILE A 122 11.88 -8.56 11.75
C ILE A 122 10.94 -9.78 11.72
N LEU A 123 11.49 -10.99 11.54
CA LEU A 123 10.74 -12.24 11.61
C LEU A 123 10.01 -12.43 12.95
N HIS A 124 10.71 -12.24 14.07
CA HIS A 124 10.11 -12.33 15.39
C HIS A 124 9.01 -11.29 15.63
N THR A 125 9.19 -10.08 15.08
CA THR A 125 8.20 -9.01 15.19
C THR A 125 6.96 -9.32 14.37
N LEU A 126 7.11 -9.84 13.15
CA LEU A 126 6.00 -10.32 12.34
C LEU A 126 5.23 -11.44 13.05
N HIS A 127 5.95 -12.45 13.55
CA HIS A 127 5.35 -13.59 14.22
C HIS A 127 4.52 -13.16 15.44
N ARG A 128 5.05 -12.24 16.26
CA ARG A 128 4.31 -11.66 17.40
C ARG A 128 3.08 -10.90 16.92
N SER A 129 3.22 -10.01 15.93
CA SER A 129 2.10 -9.22 15.41
C SER A 129 0.97 -10.07 14.85
N ILE A 130 1.27 -11.17 14.16
CA ILE A 130 0.25 -12.10 13.64
C ILE A 130 -0.41 -12.88 14.79
N ASN A 131 0.39 -13.38 15.74
CA ASN A 131 -0.14 -14.14 16.88
C ASN A 131 -1.07 -13.29 17.76
N ASP A 132 -0.73 -12.03 18.01
CA ASP A 132 -1.55 -11.12 18.82
C ASP A 132 -2.91 -10.84 18.15
N GLU A 133 -2.93 -10.73 16.82
CA GLU A 133 -4.16 -10.54 16.05
C GLU A 133 -5.07 -11.80 16.06
N ILE A 134 -4.47 -12.99 16.03
CA ILE A 134 -5.21 -14.26 16.02
C ILE A 134 -5.80 -14.60 17.41
N LYS A 135 -5.10 -14.26 18.50
CA LYS A 135 -5.49 -14.65 19.87
C LYS A 135 -6.76 -13.99 20.43
N THR A 136 -7.32 -12.97 19.77
CA THR A 136 -8.39 -12.14 20.34
C THR A 136 -9.82 -12.69 20.24
N ASP A 137 -10.08 -13.86 19.62
CA ASP A 137 -11.44 -14.42 19.49
C ASP A 137 -11.63 -15.79 20.17
N ALA A 138 -11.05 -16.00 21.36
CA ALA A 138 -11.42 -17.11 22.22
C ALA A 138 -12.33 -16.61 23.34
N TYR A 139 -13.61 -16.36 23.01
CA TYR A 139 -14.71 -16.21 23.96
C TYR A 139 -15.87 -17.11 23.57
#